data_AF-A0AAW2JVC1-F1
#
_entry.id   AF-A0AAW2JVC1-F1
#
_cell.length_a   1.000
_cell.length_b   1.000
_cell.length_c   1.000
_cell.angle_alpha   90.00
_cell.angle_beta   90.00
_cell.angle_gamma   90.00
#
_symmetry.space_group_name_H-M   'P 1'
#
loop_
_entity.id
_entity.type
_entity.pdbx_description
1 polymer ?
#
loop_
_entity_poly.entity_id
_entity_poly.type
_entity_poly.pdbx_seq_one_letter_code
_entity_poly.pdbx_strand_id
1 'polypeptide(L)'
;PCMTKSITQEPGNFVITFPRSYHGGFNLGLNCAEAVNFAPADWLPHGGFGAELYRHYHRVPVLSHEELLYVVAKLRNDRTIYE
;
A
#
# COMPACT_ATOMS: atom_id res chain seq x y z
N PRO A 1 -1.11 -10.70 21.32
CA PRO A 1 -0.87 -11.90 20.48
C PRO A 1 -0.77 -11.51 19.00
N CYS A 2 0.44 -11.54 18.45
CA CYS A 2 0.68 -11.40 17.01
C CYS A 2 0.12 -12.67 16.34
N MET A 3 -1.03 -12.59 15.68
CA MET A 3 -1.56 -13.70 14.90
C MET A 3 -0.78 -13.79 13.59
N THR A 4 0.24 -14.64 13.56
CA THR A 4 0.87 -15.03 12.31
C THR A 4 -0.10 -15.97 11.58
N LYS A 5 -0.66 -15.51 10.46
CA LYS A 5 -1.43 -16.38 9.56
C LYS A 5 -0.51 -16.89 8.46
N SER A 6 -0.62 -18.18 8.16
CA SER A 6 0.08 -18.84 7.06
C SER A 6 -0.95 -19.33 6.04
N ILE A 7 -0.60 -19.22 4.76
CA ILE A 7 -1.40 -19.69 3.64
C ILE A 7 -0.48 -20.37 2.61
N THR A 8 -1.05 -21.26 1.78
CA THR A 8 -0.40 -21.78 0.58
C THR A 8 -1.04 -21.09 -0.63
N GLN A 9 -0.24 -20.43 -1.46
CA GLN A 9 -0.71 -19.82 -2.71
C GLN A 9 -0.57 -20.83 -3.85
N GLU A 10 -1.68 -21.20 -4.48
CA GLU A 10 -1.71 -22.06 -5.66
C GLU A 10 -1.80 -21.23 -6.97
N PRO A 11 -1.48 -21.81 -8.14
CA PRO A 11 -1.62 -21.12 -9.42
C PRO A 11 -3.03 -20.53 -9.62
N GLY A 12 -3.10 -19.26 -10.02
CA GLY A 12 -4.35 -18.52 -10.19
C GLY A 12 -4.93 -17.91 -8.89
N ASN A 13 -4.31 -18.15 -7.73
CA ASN A 13 -4.69 -17.47 -6.49
C ASN A 13 -4.08 -16.08 -6.40
N PHE A 14 -4.87 -15.13 -5.89
CA PHE A 14 -4.37 -13.83 -5.45
C PHE A 14 -4.07 -13.85 -3.96
N VAL A 15 -2.99 -13.16 -3.58
CA VAL A 15 -2.65 -12.88 -2.18
C VAL A 15 -2.67 -11.36 -2.01
N ILE A 16 -3.43 -10.88 -1.03
CA ILE A 16 -3.54 -9.44 -0.73
C ILE A 16 -2.85 -9.16 0.60
N THR A 17 -1.84 -8.30 0.58
CA THR A 17 -1.15 -7.79 1.77
C THR A 17 -1.67 -6.40 2.14
N PHE A 18 -2.31 -6.31 3.31
CA PHE A 18 -2.88 -5.07 3.84
C PHE A 18 -1.80 -4.11 4.36
N PRO A 19 -2.11 -2.80 4.50
CA PRO A 19 -1.18 -1.80 4.98
C PRO A 19 -0.56 -2.20 6.33
N ARG A 20 0.78 -2.08 6.44
CA ARG A 20 1.56 -2.45 7.64
C ARG A 20 1.50 -3.93 8.03
N SER A 21 0.99 -4.82 7.17
CA SER A 21 1.04 -6.26 7.37
C SER A 21 2.40 -6.81 6.96
N TYR A 22 3.26 -7.06 7.96
CA TYR A 22 4.52 -7.76 7.72
C TYR A 22 4.24 -9.19 7.25
N HIS A 23 4.95 -9.62 6.21
CA HIS A 23 4.80 -10.94 5.62
C HIS A 23 6.16 -11.50 5.21
N GLY A 24 6.25 -12.82 5.18
CA GLY A 24 7.42 -13.57 4.72
C GLY A 24 6.96 -14.92 4.18
N GLY A 25 7.73 -15.49 3.25
CA GLY A 25 7.37 -16.75 2.59
C GLY A 25 8.54 -17.37 1.85
N PHE A 26 8.31 -18.57 1.32
CA PHE A 26 9.24 -19.33 0.50
C PHE A 26 8.48 -20.10 -0.58
N ASN A 27 9.16 -20.47 -1.67
CA ASN A 27 8.57 -21.25 -2.75
C ASN A 27 8.73 -22.75 -2.50
N LEU A 28 7.68 -23.53 -2.80
CA LEU A 28 7.71 -25.00 -2.69
C LEU A 28 8.30 -25.69 -3.93
N GLY A 29 8.51 -24.96 -5.02
CA GLY A 29 9.04 -25.46 -6.29
C GLY A 29 9.25 -24.32 -7.28
N LEU A 30 9.55 -24.66 -8.54
CA LEU A 30 9.65 -23.68 -9.62
C LEU A 30 8.28 -23.06 -9.91
N ASN A 31 8.19 -21.74 -9.87
CA ASN A 31 6.96 -21.00 -10.18
C ASN A 31 7.29 -19.66 -10.86
N CYS A 32 6.23 -18.94 -11.25
CA CYS A 32 6.30 -17.56 -11.72
C CYS A 32 5.15 -16.79 -11.06
N ALA A 33 5.45 -15.62 -10.50
CA ALA A 33 4.49 -14.75 -9.83
C ALA A 33 4.79 -13.28 -10.17
N GLU A 34 3.75 -12.46 -10.15
CA GLU A 34 3.81 -11.01 -10.34
C GLU A 34 3.14 -10.32 -9.15
N ALA A 35 3.65 -9.16 -8.75
CA ALA A 35 3.13 -8.39 -7.62
C ALA A 35 3.13 -6.88 -7.93
N VAL A 36 2.16 -6.18 -7.35
CA VAL A 36 2.05 -4.72 -7.46
C VAL A 36 1.60 -4.11 -6.14
N ASN A 37 2.10 -2.91 -5.85
CA ASN A 37 1.60 -2.09 -4.75
C ASN A 37 0.49 -1.17 -5.27
N PHE A 38 -0.60 -1.06 -4.53
CA PHE A 38 -1.70 -0.15 -4.86
C PHE A 38 -2.23 0.55 -3.60
N ALA A 39 -2.87 1.69 -3.78
CA ALA A 39 -3.33 2.57 -2.70
C ALA A 39 -4.78 3.03 -2.97
N PRO A 40 -5.79 2.25 -2.53
CA PRO A 40 -7.20 2.66 -2.61
C PRO A 40 -7.49 3.84 -1.67
N ALA A 41 -8.68 4.46 -1.76
CA ALA A 41 -8.98 5.68 -1.00
C ALA A 41 -8.88 5.51 0.53
N ASP A 42 -9.22 4.32 1.05
CA ASP A 42 -9.08 3.92 2.45
C ASP A 42 -7.63 3.74 2.90
N TRP A 43 -6.66 3.70 1.98
CA TRP A 43 -5.24 3.70 2.31
C TRP A 43 -4.73 5.07 2.80
N LEU A 44 -5.37 6.18 2.42
CA LEU A 44 -4.86 7.53 2.68
C LEU A 44 -4.49 7.80 4.16
N PRO A 45 -5.32 7.43 5.17
CA PRO A 45 -4.93 7.58 6.57
C PRO A 45 -3.64 6.81 6.92
N HIS A 46 -3.48 5.59 6.37
CA HIS A 46 -2.27 4.78 6.58
C HIS A 46 -1.03 5.41 5.93
N GLY A 47 -1.19 6.06 4.77
CA GLY A 47 -0.14 6.83 4.11
C GLY A 47 0.36 7.98 4.98
N GLY A 48 -0.55 8.73 5.61
CA GLY A 48 -0.22 9.82 6.54
C GLY A 48 0.58 9.33 7.76
N PHE A 49 0.11 8.27 8.43
CA PHE A 49 0.88 7.63 9.51
C PHE A 49 2.27 7.16 9.04
N GLY A 50 2.36 6.61 7.83
CA GLY A 50 3.63 6.20 7.23
C GLY A 50 4.59 7.36 7.05
N ALA A 51 4.12 8.49 6.52
CA ALA A 51 4.92 9.69 6.32
C ALA A 51 5.47 10.26 7.64
N GLU A 52 4.65 10.28 8.70
CA GLU A 52 5.09 10.69 10.03
C GLU A 52 6.18 9.77 10.60
N LEU A 53 6.03 8.46 10.45
CA LEU A 53 7.04 7.50 10.88
C LEU A 53 8.34 7.66 10.11
N TYR A 54 8.29 7.85 8.79
CA TYR A 54 9.48 8.10 7.98
C TYR A 54 10.22 9.36 8.46
N ARG A 55 9.47 10.44 8.74
CA ARG A 55 10.02 11.66 9.34
C ARG A 55 10.68 11.40 10.69
N HIS A 56 10.01 10.65 11.58
CA HIS A 56 10.52 10.32 12.91
C HIS A 56 11.79 9.47 12.85
N TYR A 57 11.85 8.48 11.96
CA TYR A 57 13.00 7.60 11.78
C TYR A 57 14.08 8.15 10.84
N HIS A 58 13.94 9.40 10.39
CA HIS A 58 14.85 10.03 9.43
C HIS A 58 15.06 9.20 8.15
N ARG A 59 13.99 8.58 7.65
CA ARG A 59 13.97 7.81 6.40
C ARG A 59 13.43 8.68 5.27
N VAL A 60 14.08 8.63 4.11
CA VAL A 60 13.63 9.33 2.90
C VAL A 60 12.38 8.63 2.34
N PRO A 61 11.23 9.31 2.22
CA PRO A 61 10.04 8.72 1.63
C PRO A 61 10.18 8.62 0.10
N VAL A 62 9.55 7.61 -0.51
CA VAL A 62 9.53 7.43 -1.97
C VAL A 62 8.63 8.46 -2.65
N LEU A 63 7.61 8.95 -1.95
CA LEU A 63 6.65 9.95 -2.44
C LEU A 63 6.27 10.93 -1.32
N SER A 64 5.94 12.17 -1.68
CA SER A 64 5.39 13.16 -0.76
C SER A 64 3.90 12.90 -0.53
N HIS A 65 3.51 12.52 0.69
CA HIS A 65 2.10 12.24 1.01
C HIS A 65 1.22 13.49 0.89
N GLU A 66 1.74 14.65 1.30
CA GLU A 66 1.03 15.93 1.19
C GLU A 66 0.81 16.36 -0.26
N GLU A 67 1.80 16.16 -1.12
CA GLU A 67 1.67 16.46 -2.55
C GLU A 67 0.62 15.55 -3.20
N LEU A 68 0.61 14.26 -2.86
CA LEU A 68 -0.41 13.33 -3.31
C LEU A 68 -1.82 13.80 -2.91
N LEU A 69 -2.01 14.22 -1.65
CA LEU A 69 -3.29 14.74 -1.17
C LEU A 69 -3.71 16.02 -1.92
N TYR A 70 -2.77 16.93 -2.15
CA TYR A 70 -3.02 18.14 -2.92
C TYR A 70 -3.50 17.83 -4.34
N VAL A 71 -2.81 16.92 -5.05
CA VAL A 71 -3.19 16.50 -6.41
C VAL A 71 -4.57 15.85 -6.42
N VAL A 72 -4.87 14.96 -5.47
CA VAL A 72 -6.18 14.31 -5.35
C VAL A 72 -7.28 15.33 -5.08
N ALA A 73 -7.06 16.29 -4.18
CA ALA A 73 -8.01 17.35 -3.87
C ALA A 73 -8.27 18.25 -5.08
N LYS A 74 -7.20 18.65 -5.78
CA LYS A 74 -7.29 19.47 -7.01
C LYS A 74 -8.10 18.76 -8.10
N LEU A 75 -7.78 17.49 -8.38
CA LEU A 75 -8.49 16.69 -9.39
C LEU A 75 -9.97 16.44 -9.05
N ARG A 76 -10.33 16.42 -7.76
CA ARG A 76 -11.73 16.37 -7.34
C ARG A 76 -12.44 17.69 -7.61
N ASN A 77 -11.81 18.79 -7.23
CA ASN A 77 -12.37 20.13 -7.44
C ASN A 77 -12.56 20.45 -8.93
N ASP A 78 -11.60 20.06 -9.77
CA ASP A 78 -11.70 20.24 -11.22
C ASP A 78 -12.87 19.43 -11.80
N ARG A 79 -13.10 18.19 -11.33
CA ARG A 79 -14.26 17.39 -11.78
C ARG A 79 -15.59 18.01 -11.38
N THR A 80 -15.69 18.56 -10.17
CA THR A 80 -16.92 19.22 -9.70
C THR A 80 -17.22 20.54 -10.41
N ILE A 81 -16.29 21.10 -11.19
CA ILE A 81 -16.54 22.30 -12.00
C ILE A 81 -17.21 21.95 -13.34
N TYR A 82 -17.10 20.69 -13.78
CA TYR A 82 -17.71 20.20 -15.03
C TYR A 82 -18.99 19.37 -14.81
N GLU A 83 -19.42 19.22 -13.56
CA GLU A 83 -20.75 18.71 -13.15
C GLU A 83 -21.62 19.87 -12.66
#